data_AF-A0A7D5EFQ7-F1
#
_entry.id   AF-A0A7D5EFQ7-F1
#
_cell.length_a   1.000
_cell.length_b   1.000
_cell.length_c   1.000
_cell.angle_alpha   90.00
_cell.angle_beta   90.00
_cell.angle_gamma   90.00
#
_symmetry.space_group_name_H-M   'P 1'
#
loop_
_entity.id
_entity.type
_entity.pdbx_description
1 polymer ?
#
loop_
_entity_poly.entity_id
_entity_poly.type
_entity_poly.pdbx_seq_one_letter_code
_entity_poly.pdbx_strand_id
1 'polypeptide(L)'
;MRSIQDEKAFSSSLDSIFFLILISISAVILMPSLMAEEQYRSAGYVSAQDMDTHLLGTILSTRTDEFEYTLKPTEIAGLNVTFPEGSMLESSEETLYGREQKHRTFADIIAEDLVLGITFENNSNTVYLNPMAKIHPVSTEDSIEEFLDSMIGERYKYRFEARWHLVSGYGIGSEIEIGDAAPVDSFRQRAKVSLPLGYSPSREEFFDSMNNSALLAAASSPDPSKEIHDGYNHSIETASRGAAEAITTIIFPAEYLESLNTTDVSLKGEQLSLISSPDNMDIANPELVIALHSINYTTNEVFGLNKSIPLESESMSLNLVNEINDELVDSNNDMISAYLKENMSDEIDQTVASIINATDNDTKIALHEEQMESVYGRVNQGGADIILYLWQ
;
A
#
# COMPACT_ATOMS: atom_id res chain seq x y z
N MET A 1 -98.85 -25.67 -24.38
CA MET A 1 -97.94 -24.57 -24.05
C MET A 1 -97.57 -24.67 -22.57
N ARG A 2 -96.36 -25.12 -22.24
CA ARG A 2 -95.69 -24.91 -20.95
C ARG A 2 -94.21 -25.22 -21.12
N SER A 3 -93.41 -24.16 -21.15
CA SER A 3 -91.94 -24.24 -21.15
C SER A 3 -91.47 -24.61 -19.74
N ILE A 4 -90.53 -25.54 -19.68
CA ILE A 4 -89.83 -25.97 -18.47
C ILE A 4 -88.90 -24.83 -18.04
N GLN A 5 -88.98 -24.38 -16.78
CA GLN A 5 -88.00 -23.50 -16.15
C GLN A 5 -87.29 -24.31 -15.07
N ASP A 6 -86.05 -24.70 -15.36
CA ASP A 6 -85.17 -25.44 -14.45
C ASP A 6 -84.20 -24.44 -13.80
N GLU A 7 -84.69 -23.67 -12.83
CA GLU A 7 -83.94 -22.58 -12.17
C GLU A 7 -82.77 -23.10 -11.31
N LYS A 8 -82.80 -24.38 -10.88
CA LYS A 8 -81.74 -24.98 -10.05
C LYS A 8 -80.48 -25.30 -10.84
N ALA A 9 -80.60 -25.76 -12.09
CA ALA A 9 -79.46 -25.99 -12.98
C ALA A 9 -78.77 -24.67 -13.37
N PHE A 10 -79.56 -23.59 -13.51
CA PHE A 10 -79.03 -22.25 -13.78
C PHE A 10 -78.25 -21.70 -12.57
N SER A 11 -78.76 -21.86 -11.33
CA SER A 11 -78.04 -21.40 -10.13
C SER A 11 -76.72 -22.15 -9.90
N SER A 12 -76.70 -23.48 -10.07
CA SER A 12 -75.49 -24.28 -9.84
C SER A 12 -74.40 -24.06 -10.91
N SER A 13 -74.80 -23.84 -12.16
CA SER A 13 -73.85 -23.49 -13.23
C SER A 13 -73.28 -22.09 -13.04
N LEU A 14 -74.09 -21.14 -12.56
CA LEU A 14 -73.66 -19.77 -12.29
C LEU A 14 -72.69 -19.69 -11.09
N ASP A 15 -72.93 -20.44 -10.02
CA ASP A 15 -71.99 -20.58 -8.89
C ASP A 15 -70.66 -21.22 -9.32
N SER A 16 -70.71 -22.23 -10.20
CA SER A 16 -69.51 -22.87 -10.74
C SER A 16 -68.69 -21.92 -11.61
N ILE A 17 -69.36 -21.09 -12.43
CA ILE A 17 -68.71 -20.05 -13.25
C ILE A 17 -68.10 -18.98 -12.34
N PHE A 18 -68.80 -18.51 -11.32
CA PHE A 18 -68.25 -17.53 -10.38
C PHE A 18 -67.06 -18.08 -9.61
N PHE A 19 -67.10 -19.33 -9.16
CA PHE A 19 -65.99 -19.98 -8.48
C PHE A 19 -64.74 -20.08 -9.38
N LEU A 20 -64.92 -20.46 -10.65
CA LEU A 20 -63.83 -20.51 -11.63
C LEU A 20 -63.26 -19.12 -11.94
N ILE A 21 -64.10 -18.09 -12.03
CA ILE A 21 -63.67 -16.70 -12.20
C ILE A 21 -62.87 -16.25 -10.98
N LEU A 22 -63.32 -16.56 -9.76
CA LEU A 22 -62.66 -16.18 -8.52
C LEU A 22 -61.30 -16.88 -8.34
N ILE A 23 -61.20 -18.16 -8.69
CA ILE A 23 -59.93 -18.89 -8.74
C ILE A 23 -59.00 -18.30 -9.80
N SER A 24 -59.52 -17.97 -10.99
CA SER A 24 -58.72 -17.39 -12.07
C SER A 24 -58.17 -16.02 -11.68
N ILE A 25 -59.00 -15.17 -11.07
CA ILE A 25 -58.58 -13.86 -10.56
C ILE A 25 -57.55 -14.05 -9.43
N SER A 26 -57.78 -15.00 -8.51
CA SER A 26 -56.83 -15.29 -7.42
C SER A 26 -55.48 -15.79 -7.96
N ALA A 27 -55.49 -16.65 -8.97
CA ALA A 27 -54.27 -17.13 -9.64
C ALA A 27 -53.55 -15.98 -10.36
N VAL A 28 -54.27 -15.10 -11.05
CA VAL A 28 -53.69 -13.92 -11.73
C VAL A 28 -53.10 -12.92 -10.73
N ILE A 29 -53.68 -12.79 -9.53
CA ILE A 29 -53.17 -11.91 -8.47
C ILE A 29 -51.97 -12.55 -7.75
N LEU A 30 -51.99 -13.86 -7.48
CA LEU A 30 -50.96 -14.55 -6.70
C LEU A 30 -49.71 -14.91 -7.53
N MET A 31 -49.87 -15.23 -8.82
CA MET A 31 -48.78 -15.68 -9.68
C MET A 31 -47.63 -14.65 -9.79
N PRO A 32 -47.88 -13.33 -9.93
CA PRO A 32 -46.81 -12.33 -9.85
C PRO A 32 -46.05 -12.31 -8.52
N SER A 33 -46.72 -12.56 -7.39
CA SER A 33 -46.05 -12.59 -6.08
C SER A 33 -45.13 -13.80 -5.91
N LEU A 34 -45.55 -14.98 -6.41
CA LEU A 34 -44.76 -16.21 -6.38
C LEU A 34 -43.57 -16.13 -7.36
N MET A 35 -43.79 -15.57 -8.55
CA MET A 35 -42.72 -15.37 -9.53
C MET A 35 -41.74 -14.29 -9.08
N ALA A 36 -42.20 -13.25 -8.37
CA ALA A 36 -41.33 -12.23 -7.81
C ALA A 36 -40.36 -12.83 -6.79
N GLU A 37 -40.80 -13.75 -5.92
CA GLU A 37 -39.92 -14.40 -4.94
C GLU A 37 -38.80 -15.21 -5.62
N GLU A 38 -39.11 -15.99 -6.65
CA GLU A 38 -38.08 -16.72 -7.42
C GLU A 38 -37.14 -15.78 -8.18
N GLN A 39 -37.67 -14.68 -8.73
CA GLN A 39 -36.87 -13.65 -9.39
C GLN A 39 -35.96 -12.91 -8.42
N TYR A 40 -36.44 -12.55 -7.22
CA TYR A 40 -35.63 -11.94 -6.16
C TYR A 40 -34.56 -12.89 -5.66
N ARG A 41 -34.89 -14.17 -5.50
CA ARG A 41 -33.92 -15.19 -5.08
C ARG A 41 -32.85 -15.39 -6.15
N SER A 42 -33.25 -15.49 -7.42
CA SER A 42 -32.32 -15.61 -8.55
C SER A 42 -31.43 -14.38 -8.71
N ALA A 43 -32.02 -13.17 -8.62
CA ALA A 43 -31.27 -11.91 -8.63
C ALA A 43 -30.32 -11.80 -7.43
N GLY A 44 -30.73 -12.28 -6.25
CA GLY A 44 -29.87 -12.37 -5.07
C GLY A 44 -28.69 -13.32 -5.27
N TYR A 45 -28.90 -14.49 -5.89
CA TYR A 45 -27.82 -15.41 -6.23
C TYR A 45 -26.86 -14.86 -7.28
N VAL A 46 -27.38 -14.23 -8.35
CA VAL A 46 -26.54 -13.59 -9.37
C VAL A 46 -25.75 -12.42 -8.77
N SER A 47 -26.39 -11.58 -7.96
CA SER A 47 -25.72 -10.48 -7.26
C SER A 47 -24.67 -10.97 -6.27
N ALA A 48 -24.93 -12.07 -5.56
CA ALA A 48 -23.96 -12.67 -4.66
C ALA A 48 -22.78 -13.27 -5.44
N GLN A 49 -23.04 -13.94 -6.56
CA GLN A 49 -21.98 -14.52 -7.40
C GLN A 49 -21.12 -13.44 -8.09
N ASP A 50 -21.74 -12.37 -8.58
CA ASP A 50 -21.03 -11.23 -9.16
C ASP A 50 -20.20 -10.51 -8.09
N MET A 51 -20.75 -10.34 -6.88
CA MET A 51 -20.03 -9.78 -5.74
C MET A 51 -18.87 -10.68 -5.29
N ASP A 52 -19.07 -11.99 -5.25
CA ASP A 52 -18.02 -12.96 -4.93
C ASP A 52 -16.90 -12.94 -5.98
N THR A 53 -17.21 -12.61 -7.25
CA THR A 53 -16.23 -12.47 -8.34
C THR A 53 -15.48 -11.13 -8.31
N HIS A 54 -16.11 -10.08 -7.78
CA HIS A 54 -15.57 -8.71 -7.75
C HIS A 54 -15.29 -8.18 -6.34
N LEU A 55 -15.24 -9.07 -5.35
CA LEU A 55 -15.11 -8.76 -3.93
C LEU A 55 -13.93 -7.81 -3.65
N LEU A 56 -12.76 -8.11 -4.21
CA LEU A 56 -11.57 -7.25 -4.09
C LEU A 56 -11.81 -5.86 -4.65
N GLY A 57 -12.43 -5.75 -5.83
CA GLY A 57 -12.79 -4.46 -6.42
C GLY A 57 -13.80 -3.69 -5.57
N THR A 58 -14.76 -4.38 -4.95
CA THR A 58 -15.72 -3.76 -4.03
C THR A 58 -15.01 -3.22 -2.79
N ILE A 59 -14.11 -3.99 -2.14
CA ILE A 59 -13.35 -3.51 -0.97
C ILE A 59 -12.59 -2.25 -1.34
N LEU A 60 -11.77 -2.31 -2.40
CA LEU A 60 -10.89 -1.20 -2.79
C LEU A 60 -11.63 0.08 -3.17
N SER A 61 -12.88 -0.02 -3.63
CA SER A 61 -13.71 1.14 -4.00
C SER A 61 -14.65 1.60 -2.90
N THR A 62 -14.86 0.79 -1.86
CA THR A 62 -15.73 1.13 -0.74
C THR A 62 -15.05 2.15 0.16
N ARG A 63 -15.85 3.07 0.69
CA ARG A 63 -15.41 4.10 1.62
C ARG A 63 -15.70 3.68 3.04
N THR A 64 -14.74 3.89 3.93
CA THR A 64 -14.98 3.81 5.36
C THR A 64 -15.70 5.08 5.81
N ASP A 65 -16.65 4.94 6.72
CA ASP A 65 -17.34 6.09 7.29
C ASP A 65 -16.39 6.90 8.19
N GLU A 66 -15.68 6.20 9.07
CA GLU A 66 -14.67 6.74 9.98
C GLU A 66 -13.50 5.76 10.06
N PHE A 67 -12.27 6.27 9.98
CA PHE A 67 -11.03 5.54 10.21
C PHE A 67 -10.16 6.37 11.15
N GLU A 68 -9.80 5.79 12.28
CA GLU A 68 -9.07 6.48 13.35
C GLU A 68 -7.80 5.73 13.71
N TYR A 69 -6.71 6.48 13.86
CA TYR A 69 -5.46 5.97 14.41
C TYR A 69 -4.72 7.09 15.17
N THR A 70 -3.83 6.72 16.07
CA THR A 70 -3.02 7.69 16.83
C THR A 70 -1.55 7.41 16.61
N LEU A 71 -0.80 8.43 16.18
CA LEU A 71 0.66 8.33 16.13
C LEU A 71 1.24 8.41 17.54
N LYS A 72 2.31 7.64 17.81
CA LYS A 72 2.96 7.59 19.12
C LYS A 72 4.41 8.14 19.08
N PRO A 73 4.60 9.48 19.04
CA PRO A 73 5.93 10.09 19.02
C PRO A 73 6.81 9.73 20.23
N THR A 74 6.19 9.43 21.36
CA THR A 74 6.86 9.07 22.62
C THR A 74 7.67 7.77 22.52
N GLU A 75 7.30 6.86 21.61
CA GLU A 75 8.07 5.64 21.34
C GLU A 75 9.44 5.92 20.71
N ILE A 76 9.60 7.02 19.97
CA ILE A 76 10.88 7.43 19.35
C ILE A 76 11.66 8.37 20.26
N ALA A 77 10.96 9.32 20.87
CA ALA A 77 11.60 10.41 21.61
C ALA A 77 12.17 9.96 22.97
N GLY A 78 11.96 8.70 23.39
CA GLY A 78 12.27 8.24 24.75
C GLY A 78 11.49 9.04 25.82
N LEU A 79 10.48 9.81 25.40
CA LEU A 79 9.60 10.60 26.24
C LEU A 79 8.58 9.65 26.85
N ASN A 80 9.00 8.92 27.88
CA ASN A 80 8.09 8.08 28.65
C ASN A 80 7.22 8.99 29.54
N VAL A 81 6.27 9.69 28.94
CA VAL A 81 5.37 10.60 29.65
C VAL A 81 4.28 9.77 30.31
N THR A 82 4.63 9.15 31.44
CA THR A 82 3.66 8.44 32.27
C THR A 82 2.81 9.47 33.02
N PHE A 83 1.59 9.66 32.55
CA PHE A 83 0.60 10.50 33.24
C PHE A 83 -0.17 9.68 34.30
N PRO A 84 -0.51 10.26 35.46
CA PRO A 84 -1.35 9.58 36.46
C PRO A 84 -2.75 9.26 35.91
N GLU A 85 -3.30 8.08 36.24
CA GLU A 85 -4.70 7.71 35.90
C GLU A 85 -5.68 8.81 36.36
N GLY A 86 -6.52 9.29 35.44
CA GLY A 86 -7.49 10.37 35.64
C GLY A 86 -6.96 11.78 35.38
N SER A 87 -5.76 11.94 34.82
CA SER A 87 -5.21 13.24 34.43
C SER A 87 -5.91 13.79 33.18
N MET A 88 -6.19 15.10 33.13
CA MET A 88 -6.66 15.75 31.88
C MET A 88 -5.64 15.63 30.72
N LEU A 89 -4.40 15.24 31.02
CA LEU A 89 -3.34 15.00 30.04
C LEU A 89 -3.14 13.51 29.71
N GLU A 90 -3.91 12.61 30.33
CA GLU A 90 -3.85 11.16 30.07
C GLU A 90 -4.15 10.83 28.60
N SER A 91 -5.02 11.61 27.95
CA SER A 91 -5.34 11.53 26.52
C SER A 91 -4.70 12.64 25.68
N SER A 92 -3.62 13.26 26.15
CA SER A 92 -2.93 14.33 25.41
C SER A 92 -2.31 13.85 24.10
N GLU A 93 -1.79 12.62 24.05
CA GLU A 93 -1.27 12.03 22.81
C GLU A 93 -2.37 11.80 21.77
N GLU A 94 -3.49 11.21 22.17
CA GLU A 94 -4.66 11.03 21.31
C GLU A 94 -5.22 12.37 20.83
N THR A 95 -5.24 13.37 21.71
CA THR A 95 -5.72 14.73 21.36
C THR A 95 -4.80 15.44 20.37
N LEU A 96 -3.48 15.25 20.47
CA LEU A 96 -2.49 15.97 19.65
C LEU A 96 -2.10 15.22 18.36
N TYR A 97 -2.12 13.90 18.40
CA TYR A 97 -1.60 13.01 17.36
C TYR A 97 -2.63 11.99 16.86
N GLY A 98 -3.86 12.03 17.38
CA GLY A 98 -5.01 11.34 16.81
C GLY A 98 -5.33 11.86 15.42
N ARG A 99 -5.56 10.93 14.51
CA ARG A 99 -5.98 11.17 13.13
C ARG A 99 -7.33 10.52 12.94
N GLU A 100 -8.31 11.33 12.60
CA GLU A 100 -9.63 10.90 12.17
C GLU A 100 -9.77 11.21 10.68
N GLN A 101 -9.98 10.18 9.88
CA GLN A 101 -10.20 10.30 8.45
C GLN A 101 -11.62 9.81 8.13
N LYS A 102 -12.37 10.61 7.36
CA LYS A 102 -13.72 10.25 6.92
C LYS A 102 -13.78 10.05 5.42
N HIS A 103 -14.59 9.09 4.98
CA HIS A 103 -14.92 8.84 3.58
C HIS A 103 -13.71 8.50 2.68
N ARG A 104 -12.63 7.97 3.26
CA ARG A 104 -11.46 7.45 2.54
C ARG A 104 -11.78 6.07 1.99
N THR A 105 -11.24 5.72 0.83
CA THR A 105 -11.41 4.36 0.31
C THR A 105 -10.47 3.40 1.02
N PHE A 106 -10.80 2.12 1.08
CA PHE A 106 -9.84 1.12 1.59
C PHE A 106 -8.54 1.11 0.77
N ALA A 107 -8.59 1.39 -0.53
CA ALA A 107 -7.38 1.55 -1.33
C ALA A 107 -6.47 2.67 -0.79
N ASP A 108 -7.05 3.81 -0.37
CA ASP A 108 -6.28 4.92 0.22
C ASP A 108 -5.71 4.54 1.59
N ILE A 109 -6.49 3.84 2.42
CA ILE A 109 -6.06 3.40 3.76
C ILE A 109 -4.95 2.36 3.67
N ILE A 110 -5.09 1.37 2.78
CA ILE A 110 -4.05 0.37 2.50
C ILE A 110 -2.79 1.05 1.96
N ALA A 111 -2.93 2.00 1.04
CA ALA A 111 -1.78 2.73 0.51
C ALA A 111 -1.05 3.54 1.59
N GLU A 112 -1.79 4.19 2.49
CA GLU A 112 -1.24 4.91 3.63
C GLU A 112 -0.52 3.96 4.60
N ASP A 113 -1.15 2.83 4.93
CA ASP A 113 -0.57 1.83 5.83
C ASP A 113 0.71 1.22 5.26
N LEU A 114 0.74 0.86 3.99
CA LEU A 114 1.94 0.33 3.34
C LEU A 114 3.10 1.34 3.31
N VAL A 115 2.81 2.63 3.28
CA VAL A 115 3.84 3.68 3.35
C VAL A 115 4.33 3.93 4.77
N LEU A 116 3.42 3.89 5.75
CA LEU A 116 3.76 4.11 7.15
C LEU A 116 4.39 2.87 7.81
N GLY A 117 4.03 1.68 7.33
CA GLY A 117 4.44 0.37 7.82
C GLY A 117 5.74 -0.17 7.23
N ILE A 118 6.50 0.63 6.46
CA ILE A 118 7.75 0.17 5.85
C ILE A 118 8.71 -0.32 6.93
N THR A 119 9.20 -1.52 6.71
CA THR A 119 10.22 -2.16 7.52
C THR A 119 11.49 -2.37 6.71
N PHE A 120 12.60 -2.49 7.43
CA PHE A 120 13.89 -2.89 6.91
C PHE A 120 14.35 -4.17 7.60
N GLU A 121 14.58 -5.20 6.81
CA GLU A 121 15.14 -6.46 7.25
C GLU A 121 16.66 -6.44 7.17
N ASN A 122 17.32 -6.51 8.32
CA ASN A 122 18.78 -6.61 8.43
C ASN A 122 19.14 -7.79 9.33
N ASN A 123 19.81 -8.80 8.78
CA ASN A 123 20.37 -9.94 9.52
C ASN A 123 19.38 -10.58 10.52
N SER A 124 18.16 -10.89 10.05
CA SER A 124 17.07 -11.52 10.81
C SER A 124 16.30 -10.62 11.79
N ASN A 125 16.64 -9.34 11.90
CA ASN A 125 15.84 -8.35 12.62
C ASN A 125 15.06 -7.48 11.64
N THR A 126 13.76 -7.33 11.88
CA THR A 126 12.88 -6.42 11.15
C THR A 126 12.71 -5.15 11.96
N VAL A 127 13.09 -4.01 11.38
CA VAL A 127 13.07 -2.70 12.03
C VAL A 127 12.10 -1.80 11.29
N TYR A 128 11.17 -1.16 12.00
CA TYR A 128 10.25 -0.18 11.41
C TYR A 128 11.00 1.10 11.05
N LEU A 129 10.79 1.62 9.84
CA LEU A 129 11.38 2.89 9.41
C LEU A 129 10.64 4.09 10.01
N ASN A 130 9.34 3.94 10.27
CA ASN A 130 8.54 4.90 11.04
C ASN A 130 8.00 4.26 12.34
N PRO A 131 8.76 4.30 13.45
CA PRO A 131 8.30 3.73 14.71
C PRO A 131 7.03 4.37 15.29
N MET A 132 6.74 5.63 14.96
CA MET A 132 5.56 6.34 15.49
C MET A 132 4.25 5.77 14.95
N ALA A 133 4.32 5.08 13.81
CA ALA A 133 3.17 4.55 13.10
C ALA A 133 2.96 3.04 13.33
N LYS A 134 3.66 2.41 14.28
CA LYS A 134 3.53 0.97 14.56
C LYS A 134 2.11 0.50 14.86
N ILE A 135 1.23 1.39 15.33
CA ILE A 135 -0.16 1.04 15.63
C ILE A 135 -1.10 1.19 14.42
N HIS A 136 -0.66 1.87 13.36
CA HIS A 136 -1.44 2.08 12.14
C HIS A 136 -1.77 0.76 11.40
N PRO A 137 -0.84 -0.21 11.29
CA PRO A 137 -1.15 -1.52 10.71
C PRO A 137 -2.29 -2.23 11.43
N VAL A 138 -2.29 -2.21 12.76
CA VAL A 138 -3.34 -2.86 13.57
C VAL A 138 -4.71 -2.27 13.27
N SER A 139 -4.83 -0.93 13.28
CA SER A 139 -6.11 -0.26 12.97
C SER A 139 -6.58 -0.55 11.53
N THR A 140 -5.65 -0.66 10.58
CA THR A 140 -5.95 -0.98 9.18
C THR A 140 -6.42 -2.42 9.03
N GLU A 141 -5.72 -3.37 9.69
CA GLU A 141 -6.07 -4.78 9.72
C GLU A 141 -7.47 -4.99 10.30
N ASP A 142 -7.76 -4.41 11.48
CA ASP A 142 -9.06 -4.50 12.14
C ASP A 142 -10.19 -3.98 11.25
N SER A 143 -9.97 -2.84 10.57
CA SER A 143 -10.97 -2.22 9.70
C SER A 143 -11.26 -3.06 8.46
N ILE A 144 -10.22 -3.67 7.87
CA ILE A 144 -10.36 -4.55 6.70
C ILE A 144 -11.00 -5.87 7.12
N GLU A 145 -10.61 -6.44 8.26
CA GLU A 145 -11.18 -7.67 8.84
C GLU A 145 -12.67 -7.49 9.12
N GLU A 146 -13.07 -6.43 9.84
CA GLU A 146 -14.47 -6.13 10.12
C GLU A 146 -15.30 -5.99 8.83
N PHE A 147 -14.74 -5.31 7.83
CA PHE A 147 -15.41 -5.16 6.54
C PHE A 147 -15.57 -6.50 5.80
N LEU A 148 -14.51 -7.30 5.73
CA LEU A 148 -14.51 -8.62 5.10
C LEU A 148 -15.49 -9.56 5.80
N ASP A 149 -15.46 -9.60 7.13
CA ASP A 149 -16.37 -10.42 7.94
C ASP A 149 -17.83 -10.00 7.74
N SER A 150 -18.11 -8.69 7.67
CA SER A 150 -19.46 -8.19 7.42
C SER A 150 -19.97 -8.54 6.03
N MET A 151 -19.10 -8.54 5.00
CA MET A 151 -19.50 -8.76 3.62
C MET A 151 -19.55 -10.24 3.25
N ILE A 152 -18.55 -11.02 3.67
CA ILE A 152 -18.42 -12.45 3.39
C ILE A 152 -19.31 -13.25 4.34
N GLY A 153 -19.32 -12.89 5.63
CA GLY A 153 -19.91 -13.69 6.70
C GLY A 153 -19.25 -15.07 6.80
N GLU A 154 -20.02 -16.10 7.16
CA GLU A 154 -19.52 -17.48 7.27
C GLU A 154 -19.40 -18.23 5.93
N ARG A 155 -19.55 -17.54 4.79
CA ARG A 155 -19.64 -18.19 3.46
C ARG A 155 -18.31 -18.72 2.95
N TYR A 156 -17.23 -17.99 3.24
CA TYR A 156 -15.88 -18.32 2.82
C TYR A 156 -14.91 -17.97 3.93
N LYS A 157 -13.83 -18.74 4.02
CA LYS A 157 -12.59 -18.30 4.65
C LYS A 157 -11.80 -17.47 3.66
N TYR A 158 -10.99 -16.55 4.17
CA TYR A 158 -10.22 -15.65 3.34
C TYR A 158 -8.82 -15.42 3.87
N ARG A 159 -7.99 -14.94 2.94
CA ARG A 159 -6.65 -14.42 3.18
C ARG A 159 -6.48 -13.16 2.35
N PHE A 160 -6.30 -12.04 3.01
CA PHE A 160 -6.00 -10.77 2.37
C PHE A 160 -4.52 -10.49 2.52
N GLU A 161 -3.84 -10.20 1.41
CA GLU A 161 -2.43 -9.85 1.38
C GLU A 161 -2.26 -8.57 0.57
N ALA A 162 -1.69 -7.52 1.17
CA ALA A 162 -1.22 -6.36 0.46
C ALA A 162 0.29 -6.26 0.65
N ARG A 163 1.05 -6.20 -0.44
CA ARG A 163 2.52 -6.15 -0.39
C ARG A 163 3.04 -5.01 -1.22
N TRP A 164 3.98 -4.29 -0.64
CA TRP A 164 4.76 -3.31 -1.37
C TRP A 164 6.24 -3.47 -1.07
N HIS A 165 7.01 -3.78 -2.11
CA HIS A 165 8.45 -3.81 -2.06
C HIS A 165 8.98 -2.68 -2.95
N LEU A 166 9.79 -1.79 -2.37
CA LEU A 166 10.42 -0.70 -3.10
C LEU A 166 11.44 -1.24 -4.11
N VAL A 167 12.15 -2.31 -3.73
CA VAL A 167 13.00 -3.09 -4.63
C VAL A 167 12.66 -4.57 -4.47
N SER A 168 12.44 -5.27 -5.58
CA SER A 168 12.01 -6.67 -5.59
C SER A 168 13.01 -7.60 -4.90
N GLY A 169 12.56 -8.24 -3.81
CA GLY A 169 13.35 -9.17 -3.01
C GLY A 169 14.43 -8.52 -2.13
N TYR A 170 14.51 -7.18 -2.13
CA TYR A 170 15.32 -6.43 -1.18
C TYR A 170 14.55 -6.23 0.11
N GLY A 171 15.25 -6.21 1.25
CA GLY A 171 14.65 -6.18 2.59
C GLY A 171 13.94 -4.89 2.98
N ILE A 172 13.59 -3.99 2.06
CA ILE A 172 12.79 -2.78 2.34
C ILE A 172 11.41 -2.92 1.72
N GLY A 173 10.38 -2.96 2.56
CA GLY A 173 8.99 -3.04 2.12
C GLY A 173 7.99 -3.05 3.28
N SER A 174 6.72 -3.15 2.94
CA SER A 174 5.61 -3.27 3.88
C SER A 174 4.65 -4.34 3.41
N GLU A 175 4.05 -5.04 4.37
CA GLU A 175 3.11 -6.12 4.13
C GLU A 175 1.94 -6.01 5.11
N ILE A 176 0.74 -6.26 4.60
CA ILE A 176 -0.49 -6.43 5.40
C ILE A 176 -0.99 -7.83 5.13
N GLU A 177 -1.30 -8.55 6.19
CA GLU A 177 -1.65 -9.95 6.12
C GLU A 177 -2.81 -10.25 7.08
N ILE A 178 -4.00 -10.55 6.54
CA ILE A 178 -5.22 -10.74 7.32
C ILE A 178 -5.85 -12.08 6.98
N GLY A 179 -6.31 -12.81 8.00
CA GLY A 179 -6.99 -14.09 7.87
C GLY A 179 -6.05 -15.31 7.81
N ASP A 180 -6.68 -16.47 7.67
CA ASP A 180 -6.03 -17.79 7.71
C ASP A 180 -5.07 -18.00 6.52
N ALA A 181 -4.08 -18.89 6.67
CA ALA A 181 -3.23 -19.28 5.55
C ALA A 181 -4.04 -19.98 4.45
N ALA A 182 -3.95 -19.48 3.21
CA ALA A 182 -4.73 -19.98 2.09
C ALA A 182 -4.29 -21.39 1.65
N PRO A 183 -5.24 -22.31 1.38
CA PRO A 183 -4.93 -23.60 0.77
C PRO A 183 -4.55 -23.44 -0.72
N VAL A 184 -3.90 -24.45 -1.27
CA VAL A 184 -3.35 -24.44 -2.64
C VAL A 184 -4.44 -24.25 -3.72
N ASP A 185 -5.66 -24.70 -3.45
CA ASP A 185 -6.82 -24.65 -4.34
C ASP A 185 -7.74 -23.44 -4.11
N SER A 186 -7.27 -22.44 -3.35
CA SER A 186 -8.02 -21.20 -3.11
C SER A 186 -8.27 -20.38 -4.40
N PHE A 187 -9.43 -19.73 -4.46
CA PHE A 187 -9.74 -18.77 -5.51
C PHE A 187 -8.99 -17.47 -5.25
N ARG A 188 -8.28 -16.94 -6.25
CA ARG A 188 -7.42 -15.77 -6.10
C ARG A 188 -7.88 -14.59 -6.95
N GLN A 189 -8.15 -13.47 -6.30
CA GLN A 189 -8.34 -12.17 -6.94
C GLN A 189 -7.08 -11.32 -6.75
N ARG A 190 -6.71 -10.53 -7.77
CA ARG A 190 -5.55 -9.64 -7.72
C ARG A 190 -5.93 -8.24 -8.20
N ALA A 191 -5.38 -7.24 -7.53
CA ALA A 191 -5.45 -5.85 -7.91
C ALA A 191 -4.10 -5.17 -7.63
N LYS A 192 -3.89 -4.01 -8.23
CA LYS A 192 -2.73 -3.16 -7.98
C LYS A 192 -3.22 -1.79 -7.55
N VAL A 193 -2.69 -1.30 -6.43
CA VAL A 193 -2.99 0.03 -5.92
C VAL A 193 -1.78 0.92 -6.12
N SER A 194 -1.98 2.06 -6.77
CA SER A 194 -0.96 3.08 -6.89
C SER A 194 -0.70 3.69 -5.51
N LEU A 195 0.57 3.82 -5.17
CA LEU A 195 0.99 4.51 -3.96
C LEU A 195 1.19 6.00 -4.25
N PRO A 196 1.23 6.87 -3.22
CA PRO A 196 1.34 8.31 -3.39
C PRO A 196 2.47 8.71 -4.35
N LEU A 197 2.16 9.70 -5.21
CA LEU A 197 3.02 10.15 -6.30
C LEU A 197 4.34 10.72 -5.76
N GLY A 198 5.48 10.15 -6.15
CA GLY A 198 6.79 10.77 -5.89
C GLY A 198 8.00 9.84 -5.79
N TYR A 199 7.82 8.52 -5.79
CA TYR A 199 8.87 7.61 -5.31
C TYR A 199 9.34 6.57 -6.34
N SER A 200 9.25 6.88 -7.63
CA SER A 200 9.71 5.95 -8.68
C SER A 200 10.95 6.48 -9.38
N PRO A 201 11.95 5.61 -9.67
CA PRO A 201 13.11 6.00 -10.47
C PRO A 201 12.70 6.51 -11.86
N SER A 202 13.41 7.53 -12.35
CA SER A 202 13.20 8.08 -13.70
C SER A 202 13.44 7.00 -14.75
N ARG A 203 12.38 6.63 -15.49
CA ARG A 203 12.49 5.67 -16.59
C ARG A 203 13.41 6.19 -17.70
N GLU A 204 13.33 7.48 -18.01
CA GLU A 204 14.13 8.07 -19.08
C GLU A 204 15.62 8.00 -18.77
N GLU A 205 16.03 8.46 -17.58
CA GLU A 205 17.44 8.42 -17.15
C GLU A 205 17.98 6.99 -17.10
N PHE A 206 17.15 6.03 -16.65
CA PHE A 206 17.52 4.62 -16.65
C PHE A 206 17.77 4.08 -18.07
N PHE A 207 16.85 4.29 -19.01
CA PHE A 207 17.01 3.77 -20.38
C PHE A 207 18.09 4.54 -21.18
N ASP A 208 18.44 5.75 -20.77
CA ASP A 208 19.56 6.50 -21.36
C ASP A 208 20.92 5.94 -20.96
N SER A 209 21.05 5.31 -19.78
CA SER A 209 22.31 4.74 -19.28
C SER A 209 22.90 3.66 -20.22
N MET A 210 22.04 2.89 -20.88
CA MET A 210 22.41 1.92 -21.91
C MET A 210 21.31 1.87 -22.97
N ASN A 211 21.37 2.79 -23.93
CA ASN A 211 20.44 2.80 -25.05
C ASN A 211 20.88 1.88 -26.20
N ASN A 212 19.99 1.68 -27.18
CA ASN A 212 20.24 0.84 -28.35
C ASN A 212 21.52 1.21 -29.14
N SER A 213 21.92 2.49 -29.15
CA SER A 213 23.17 2.91 -29.82
C SER A 213 24.40 2.50 -29.02
N ALA A 214 24.36 2.66 -27.69
CA ALA A 214 25.42 2.22 -26.79
C ALA A 214 25.58 0.69 -26.83
N LEU A 215 24.47 -0.06 -26.83
CA LEU A 215 24.47 -1.51 -27.01
C LEU A 215 25.18 -1.93 -28.29
N LEU A 216 24.81 -1.37 -29.44
CA LEU A 216 25.37 -1.79 -30.73
C LEU A 216 26.86 -1.41 -30.86
N ALA A 217 27.27 -0.30 -30.24
CA ALA A 217 28.68 0.08 -30.14
C ALA A 217 29.46 -0.94 -29.29
N ALA A 218 28.96 -1.29 -28.11
CA ALA A 218 29.54 -2.29 -27.22
C ALA A 218 29.61 -3.68 -27.88
N ALA A 219 28.54 -4.08 -28.58
CA ALA A 219 28.47 -5.35 -29.30
C ALA A 219 29.48 -5.46 -30.46
N SER A 220 30.00 -4.33 -30.94
CA SER A 220 30.99 -4.23 -32.01
C SER A 220 32.40 -3.97 -31.50
N SER A 221 32.59 -3.93 -30.18
CA SER A 221 33.87 -3.62 -29.55
C SER A 221 34.84 -4.81 -29.60
N PRO A 222 36.13 -4.60 -29.25
CA PRO A 222 37.10 -5.69 -29.15
C PRO A 222 36.77 -6.72 -28.08
N ASP A 223 36.02 -6.33 -27.04
CA ASP A 223 35.56 -7.21 -25.96
C ASP A 223 34.07 -6.97 -25.67
N PRO A 224 33.17 -7.47 -26.53
CA PRO A 224 31.74 -7.21 -26.43
C PRO A 224 31.11 -7.69 -25.13
N SER A 225 31.58 -8.83 -24.61
CA SER A 225 31.06 -9.40 -23.37
C SER A 225 31.29 -8.44 -22.22
N LYS A 226 32.53 -7.96 -22.05
CA LYS A 226 32.86 -7.02 -20.99
C LYS A 226 32.11 -5.70 -21.14
N GLU A 227 32.10 -5.09 -22.33
CA GLU A 227 31.47 -3.77 -22.50
C GLU A 227 29.95 -3.81 -22.31
N ILE A 228 29.28 -4.90 -22.71
CA ILE A 228 27.84 -5.07 -22.47
C ILE A 228 27.58 -5.30 -20.97
N HIS A 229 28.41 -6.09 -20.27
CA HIS A 229 28.33 -6.24 -18.81
C HIS A 229 28.51 -4.91 -18.07
N ASP A 230 29.53 -4.14 -18.44
CA ASP A 230 29.81 -2.83 -17.85
C ASP A 230 28.61 -1.88 -18.08
N GLY A 231 27.99 -1.92 -19.26
CA GLY A 231 26.76 -1.20 -19.57
C GLY A 231 25.59 -1.58 -18.66
N TYR A 232 25.30 -2.87 -18.49
CA TYR A 232 24.22 -3.31 -17.59
C TYR A 232 24.50 -2.99 -16.12
N ASN A 233 25.75 -3.12 -15.67
CA ASN A 233 26.15 -2.73 -14.33
C ASN A 233 25.93 -1.23 -14.09
N HIS A 234 26.22 -0.40 -15.09
CA HIS A 234 25.95 1.03 -15.04
C HIS A 234 24.43 1.32 -14.98
N SER A 235 23.62 0.63 -15.77
CA SER A 235 22.16 0.75 -15.69
C SER A 235 21.60 0.34 -14.33
N ILE A 236 22.14 -0.73 -13.72
CA ILE A 236 21.79 -1.12 -12.35
C ILE A 236 22.17 -0.02 -11.36
N GLU A 237 23.34 0.60 -11.48
CA GLU A 237 23.75 1.73 -10.62
C GLU A 237 22.78 2.91 -10.76
N THR A 238 22.39 3.28 -11.99
CA THR A 238 21.40 4.34 -12.23
C THR A 238 20.04 4.00 -11.61
N ALA A 239 19.55 2.77 -11.82
CA ALA A 239 18.30 2.28 -11.22
C ALA A 239 18.36 2.29 -9.67
N SER A 240 19.49 1.85 -9.11
CA SER A 240 19.72 1.79 -7.67
C SER A 240 19.75 3.18 -7.05
N ARG A 241 20.37 4.16 -7.73
CA ARG A 241 20.40 5.55 -7.29
C ARG A 241 19.00 6.15 -7.22
N GLY A 242 18.21 6.02 -8.29
CA GLY A 242 16.82 6.51 -8.28
C GLY A 242 15.95 5.83 -7.24
N ALA A 243 16.16 4.53 -6.97
CA ALA A 243 15.45 3.81 -5.91
C ALA A 243 15.90 4.29 -4.52
N ALA A 244 17.20 4.52 -4.33
CA ALA A 244 17.76 5.03 -3.09
C ALA A 244 17.25 6.44 -2.74
N GLU A 245 17.14 7.33 -3.73
CA GLU A 245 16.56 8.67 -3.58
C GLU A 245 15.08 8.59 -3.20
N ALA A 246 14.32 7.74 -3.89
CA ALA A 246 12.91 7.51 -3.58
C ALA A 246 12.70 6.98 -2.16
N ILE A 247 13.45 5.93 -1.77
CA ILE A 247 13.41 5.35 -0.43
C ILE A 247 13.80 6.39 0.62
N THR A 248 14.89 7.12 0.39
CA THR A 248 15.38 8.14 1.34
C THR A 248 14.35 9.25 1.54
N THR A 249 13.68 9.69 0.48
CA THR A 249 12.62 10.71 0.56
C THR A 249 11.42 10.25 1.42
N ILE A 250 11.11 8.95 1.42
CA ILE A 250 10.02 8.40 2.23
C ILE A 250 10.40 8.36 3.72
N ILE A 251 11.62 7.91 4.01
CA ILE A 251 12.06 7.58 5.38
C ILE A 251 12.72 8.76 6.09
N PHE A 252 13.17 9.75 5.33
CA PHE A 252 13.87 10.94 5.79
C PHE A 252 13.29 12.18 5.09
N PRO A 253 12.30 12.86 5.70
CA PRO A 253 11.59 13.96 5.07
C PRO A 253 12.42 15.27 5.15
N ALA A 254 13.54 15.32 4.41
CA ALA A 254 14.49 16.44 4.44
C ALA A 254 13.82 17.80 4.25
N GLU A 255 12.92 17.95 3.27
CA GLU A 255 12.21 19.21 3.01
C GLU A 255 11.40 19.71 4.22
N TYR A 256 10.74 18.79 4.94
CA TYR A 256 10.01 19.13 6.15
C TYR A 256 10.98 19.53 7.27
N LEU A 257 12.07 18.78 7.44
CA LEU A 257 13.12 19.09 8.41
C LEU A 257 13.76 20.47 8.17
N GLU A 258 13.98 20.84 6.91
CA GLU A 258 14.46 22.17 6.53
C GLU A 258 13.42 23.26 6.83
N SER A 259 12.12 22.96 6.63
CA SER A 259 11.03 23.87 6.95
C SER A 259 10.92 24.20 8.44
N LEU A 260 11.33 23.26 9.32
CA LEU A 260 11.34 23.48 10.77
C LEU A 260 12.29 24.60 11.21
N ASN A 261 13.24 24.97 10.36
CA ASN A 261 14.19 26.06 10.60
C ASN A 261 13.64 27.45 10.19
N THR A 262 12.42 27.51 9.64
CA THR A 262 11.78 28.76 9.22
C THR A 262 10.89 29.34 10.32
N THR A 263 10.74 30.67 10.35
CA THR A 263 9.96 31.41 11.37
C THR A 263 8.47 31.03 11.46
N ASP A 264 7.93 30.27 10.51
CA ASP A 264 6.50 29.88 10.48
C ASP A 264 6.11 28.84 11.54
N VAL A 265 7.07 28.09 12.09
CA VAL A 265 6.83 27.16 13.21
C VAL A 265 6.47 27.89 14.51
N SER A 266 6.84 29.18 14.62
CA SER A 266 6.53 30.03 15.78
C SER A 266 5.02 30.10 16.08
N LEU A 267 4.15 30.02 15.07
CA LEU A 267 2.70 30.13 15.25
C LEU A 267 2.03 28.83 15.74
N LYS A 268 2.59 27.65 15.41
CA LYS A 268 2.11 26.35 15.93
C LYS A 268 2.72 26.02 17.29
N GLY A 269 3.98 26.40 17.52
CA GLY A 269 4.61 26.36 18.84
C GLY A 269 3.87 27.22 19.87
N GLU A 270 3.32 28.37 19.46
CA GLU A 270 2.42 29.20 20.28
C GLU A 270 1.10 28.51 20.65
N GLN A 271 0.57 27.59 19.82
CA GLN A 271 -0.63 26.82 20.16
C GLN A 271 -0.34 25.69 21.15
N LEU A 272 0.85 25.09 21.09
CA LEU A 272 1.31 24.09 22.05
C LEU A 272 1.76 24.73 23.38
N SER A 273 2.29 25.96 23.35
CA SER A 273 2.63 26.71 24.57
C SER A 273 1.41 27.10 25.40
N LEU A 274 0.22 27.18 24.79
CA LEU A 274 -1.06 27.40 25.49
C LEU A 274 -1.48 26.20 26.37
N ILE A 275 -0.91 25.01 26.17
CA ILE A 275 -1.18 23.80 26.97
C ILE A 275 -0.24 23.71 28.18
N SER A 276 0.89 24.42 28.18
CA SER A 276 1.84 24.49 29.31
C SER A 276 1.65 25.75 30.18
N SER A 277 1.43 25.58 31.48
CA SER A 277 1.47 26.69 32.47
C SER A 277 2.90 26.97 32.99
N PRO A 278 3.11 28.07 33.74
CA PRO A 278 3.63 29.37 33.31
C PRO A 278 5.17 29.52 33.37
N ASP A 279 5.69 30.34 32.44
CA ASP A 279 6.82 31.29 32.54
C ASP A 279 8.23 30.86 32.97
N ASN A 280 8.57 29.58 33.17
CA ASN A 280 9.92 29.26 33.69
C ASN A 280 10.58 27.96 33.22
N MET A 281 10.20 27.41 32.08
CA MET A 281 10.96 26.32 31.45
C MET A 281 11.38 26.75 30.04
N ASP A 282 12.69 26.69 29.76
CA ASP A 282 13.21 26.57 28.39
C ASP A 282 12.66 25.27 27.81
N ILE A 283 11.41 25.30 27.33
CA ILE A 283 10.79 24.14 26.70
C ILE A 283 11.24 24.15 25.25
N ALA A 284 12.20 23.29 24.93
CA ALA A 284 12.58 23.01 23.55
C ALA A 284 11.33 22.66 22.74
N ASN A 285 11.24 23.17 21.50
CA ASN A 285 10.08 22.93 20.64
C ASN A 285 9.85 21.40 20.50
N PRO A 286 8.70 20.85 20.95
CA PRO A 286 8.48 19.41 20.95
C PRO A 286 8.51 18.80 19.54
N GLU A 287 8.11 19.56 18.51
CA GLU A 287 8.19 19.13 17.10
C GLU A 287 9.65 18.96 16.65
N LEU A 288 10.54 19.86 17.10
CA LEU A 288 11.97 19.79 16.82
C LEU A 288 12.64 18.64 17.56
N VAL A 289 12.28 18.40 18.82
CA VAL A 289 12.79 17.27 19.62
C VAL A 289 12.40 15.94 18.95
N ILE A 290 11.12 15.78 18.59
CA ILE A 290 10.65 14.58 17.87
C ILE A 290 11.44 14.41 16.57
N ALA A 291 11.60 15.47 15.78
CA ALA A 291 12.35 15.41 14.54
C ALA A 291 13.81 14.99 14.73
N LEU A 292 14.52 15.55 15.71
CA LEU A 292 15.93 15.19 16.01
C LEU A 292 16.07 13.74 16.47
N HIS A 293 15.13 13.25 17.29
CA HIS A 293 15.12 11.85 17.71
C HIS A 293 14.79 10.91 16.54
N SER A 294 13.88 11.28 15.65
CA SER A 294 13.60 10.52 14.42
C SER A 294 14.81 10.47 13.49
N ILE A 295 15.53 11.59 13.32
CA ILE A 295 16.79 11.62 12.57
C ILE A 295 17.79 10.66 13.19
N ASN A 296 18.01 10.72 14.52
CA ASN A 296 18.95 9.85 15.20
C ASN A 296 18.58 8.37 15.04
N TYR A 297 17.30 8.03 15.18
CA TYR A 297 16.80 6.68 14.98
C TYR A 297 17.10 6.17 13.56
N THR A 298 16.67 6.91 12.52
CA THR A 298 16.91 6.50 11.12
C THR A 298 18.40 6.43 10.83
N THR A 299 19.17 7.48 11.10
CA THR A 299 20.59 7.56 10.75
C THR A 299 21.45 6.54 11.51
N ASN A 300 21.25 6.38 12.81
CA ASN A 300 22.16 5.58 13.66
C ASN A 300 21.62 4.20 14.00
N GLU A 301 20.34 4.07 14.32
CA GLU A 301 19.77 2.77 14.73
C GLU A 301 19.39 1.90 13.54
N VAL A 302 18.85 2.51 12.47
CA VAL A 302 18.47 1.76 11.25
C VAL A 302 19.68 1.59 10.31
N PHE A 303 20.34 2.68 9.94
CA PHE A 303 21.41 2.66 8.91
C PHE A 303 22.83 2.59 9.48
N GLY A 304 23.04 2.75 10.79
CA GLY A 304 24.34 2.55 11.42
C GLY A 304 25.42 3.57 11.02
N LEU A 305 25.04 4.78 10.61
CA LEU A 305 25.97 5.80 10.09
C LEU A 305 26.83 6.47 11.20
N ASN A 306 26.54 6.24 12.48
CA ASN A 306 27.30 6.73 13.64
C ASN A 306 27.51 8.26 13.66
N LYS A 307 26.48 9.03 13.31
CA LYS A 307 26.47 10.50 13.32
C LYS A 307 26.11 11.07 14.69
N SER A 308 26.73 12.20 15.03
CA SER A 308 26.40 12.94 16.25
C SER A 308 25.19 13.86 15.99
N ILE A 309 24.02 13.50 16.52
CA ILE A 309 22.80 14.30 16.41
C ILE A 309 22.60 15.11 17.71
N PRO A 310 22.47 16.44 17.66
CA PRO A 310 22.30 17.27 18.86
C PRO A 310 20.82 17.25 19.32
N LEU A 311 20.43 16.20 20.04
CA LEU A 311 19.03 15.91 20.44
C LEU A 311 18.34 17.02 21.26
N GLU A 312 19.11 17.86 21.95
CA GLU A 312 18.61 18.96 22.81
C GLU A 312 18.78 20.35 22.16
N SER A 313 18.94 20.41 20.83
CA SER A 313 19.13 21.69 20.13
C SER A 313 17.83 22.48 19.99
N GLU A 314 17.94 23.81 20.08
CA GLU A 314 16.84 24.75 19.82
C GLU A 314 16.65 25.04 18.32
N SER A 315 17.54 24.54 17.45
CA SER A 315 17.45 24.73 15.99
C SER A 315 17.99 23.53 15.23
N MET A 316 17.58 23.37 13.97
CA MET A 316 18.07 22.32 13.09
C MET A 316 19.16 22.85 12.14
N SER A 317 20.31 22.16 12.09
CA SER A 317 21.36 22.49 11.14
C SER A 317 21.01 21.97 9.75
N LEU A 318 20.76 22.87 8.78
CA LEU A 318 20.49 22.49 7.38
C LEU A 318 21.64 21.70 6.76
N ASN A 319 22.89 22.02 7.12
CA ASN A 319 24.05 21.27 6.65
C ASN A 319 24.04 19.83 7.16
N LEU A 320 23.60 19.62 8.41
CA LEU A 320 23.49 18.28 8.98
C LEU A 320 22.39 17.46 8.27
N VAL A 321 21.24 18.07 7.99
CA VAL A 321 20.14 17.43 7.28
C VAL A 321 20.58 17.00 5.88
N ASN A 322 21.24 17.89 5.13
CA ASN A 322 21.74 17.59 3.78
C ASN A 322 22.83 16.52 3.80
N GLU A 323 23.79 16.60 4.73
CA GLU A 323 24.85 15.59 4.88
C GLU A 323 24.28 14.20 5.19
N ILE A 324 23.29 14.12 6.10
CA ILE A 324 22.62 12.86 6.43
C ILE A 324 21.84 12.33 5.23
N ASN A 325 21.12 13.20 4.52
CA ASN A 325 20.36 12.82 3.34
C ASN A 325 21.27 12.21 2.28
N ASP A 326 22.37 12.87 1.93
CA ASP A 326 23.32 12.38 0.92
C ASP A 326 23.93 11.03 1.32
N GLU A 327 24.33 10.87 2.60
CA GLU A 327 24.87 9.60 3.08
C GLU A 327 23.84 8.46 3.12
N LEU A 328 22.58 8.76 3.43
CA LEU A 328 21.50 7.78 3.34
C LEU A 328 21.27 7.34 1.90
N VAL A 329 21.28 8.27 0.94
CA VAL A 329 21.15 7.94 -0.48
C VAL A 329 22.35 7.10 -0.93
N ASP A 330 23.57 7.48 -0.59
CA ASP A 330 24.78 6.73 -0.96
C ASP A 330 24.79 5.32 -0.36
N SER A 331 24.47 5.20 0.94
CA SER A 331 24.38 3.90 1.61
C SER A 331 23.32 3.01 0.98
N ASN A 332 22.12 3.54 0.73
CA ASN A 332 21.05 2.78 0.08
C ASN A 332 21.44 2.38 -1.35
N ASN A 333 22.04 3.28 -2.12
CA ASN A 333 22.48 3.02 -3.48
C ASN A 333 23.47 1.86 -3.53
N ASP A 334 24.47 1.85 -2.64
CA ASP A 334 25.48 0.79 -2.60
C ASP A 334 24.87 -0.57 -2.23
N MET A 335 23.96 -0.59 -1.25
CA MET A 335 23.28 -1.81 -0.82
C MET A 335 22.36 -2.38 -1.91
N ILE A 336 21.54 -1.52 -2.55
CA ILE A 336 20.62 -1.92 -3.62
C ILE A 336 21.42 -2.36 -4.86
N SER A 337 22.45 -1.62 -5.24
CA SER A 337 23.28 -1.95 -6.41
C SER A 337 23.98 -3.29 -6.21
N ALA A 338 24.56 -3.53 -5.03
CA ALA A 338 25.21 -4.80 -4.72
C ALA A 338 24.21 -5.97 -4.79
N TYR A 339 23.04 -5.80 -4.18
CA TYR A 339 21.97 -6.81 -4.21
C TYR A 339 21.50 -7.11 -5.64
N LEU A 340 21.21 -6.09 -6.45
CA LEU A 340 20.73 -6.29 -7.82
C LEU A 340 21.79 -6.93 -8.71
N LYS A 341 23.05 -6.51 -8.61
CA LYS A 341 24.17 -7.11 -9.36
C LYS A 341 24.35 -8.59 -9.02
N GLU A 342 24.21 -8.95 -7.75
CA GLU A 342 24.29 -10.36 -7.32
C GLU A 342 23.06 -11.16 -7.78
N ASN A 343 21.85 -10.63 -7.55
CA ASN A 343 20.62 -11.36 -7.85
C ASN A 343 20.37 -11.54 -9.36
N MET A 344 20.83 -10.59 -10.18
CA MET A 344 20.61 -10.58 -11.62
C MET A 344 21.81 -11.07 -12.43
N SER A 345 22.93 -11.47 -11.80
CA SER A 345 24.15 -11.85 -12.51
C SER A 345 23.89 -12.94 -13.54
N ASP A 346 23.20 -14.02 -13.14
CA ASP A 346 22.95 -15.17 -14.00
C ASP A 346 22.04 -14.83 -15.18
N GLU A 347 21.04 -13.98 -14.95
CA GLU A 347 20.11 -13.49 -15.98
C GLU A 347 20.86 -12.63 -17.00
N ILE A 348 21.70 -11.71 -16.53
CA ILE A 348 22.50 -10.81 -17.36
C ILE A 348 23.55 -11.60 -18.15
N ASP A 349 24.26 -12.54 -17.52
CA ASP A 349 25.23 -13.41 -18.19
C ASP A 349 24.59 -14.16 -19.38
N GLN A 350 23.39 -14.69 -19.18
CA GLN A 350 22.63 -15.38 -20.23
C GLN A 350 22.21 -14.44 -21.36
N THR A 351 21.74 -13.24 -21.02
CA THR A 351 21.36 -12.21 -21.99
C THR A 351 22.57 -11.74 -22.80
N VAL A 352 23.70 -11.46 -22.15
CA VAL A 352 24.95 -11.04 -22.81
C VAL A 352 25.41 -12.12 -23.80
N ALA A 353 25.43 -13.39 -23.38
CA ALA A 353 25.78 -14.49 -24.26
C ALA A 353 24.83 -14.60 -25.47
N SER A 354 23.53 -14.39 -25.25
CA SER A 354 22.51 -14.42 -26.31
C SER A 354 22.68 -13.27 -27.30
N ILE A 355 22.97 -12.06 -26.82
CA ILE A 355 23.23 -10.86 -27.65
C ILE A 355 24.49 -11.05 -28.50
N ILE A 356 25.56 -11.62 -27.95
CA ILE A 356 26.80 -11.86 -28.69
C ILE A 356 26.58 -12.88 -29.82
N ASN A 357 25.78 -13.91 -29.54
CA ASN A 357 25.48 -14.98 -30.51
C ASN A 357 24.44 -14.58 -31.56
N ALA A 358 23.69 -13.49 -31.35
CA ALA A 358 22.67 -13.03 -32.27
C ALA A 358 23.29 -12.50 -33.59
N THR A 359 22.68 -12.89 -34.71
CA THR A 359 23.19 -12.62 -36.07
C THR A 359 22.82 -11.26 -36.63
N ASP A 360 21.76 -10.64 -36.11
CA ASP A 360 21.19 -9.38 -36.57
C ASP A 360 20.98 -8.41 -35.40
N ASN A 361 20.94 -7.12 -35.73
CA ASN A 361 20.81 -6.06 -34.73
C ASN A 361 19.41 -6.02 -34.11
N ASP A 362 18.36 -6.41 -34.83
CA ASP A 362 16.98 -6.37 -34.33
C ASP A 362 16.81 -7.35 -33.16
N THR A 363 17.36 -8.55 -33.28
CA THR A 363 17.37 -9.56 -32.20
C THR A 363 18.17 -9.09 -30.99
N LYS A 364 19.34 -8.45 -31.22
CA LYS A 364 20.15 -7.89 -30.12
C LYS A 364 19.39 -6.82 -29.34
N ILE A 365 18.71 -5.93 -30.06
CA ILE A 365 17.90 -4.86 -29.46
C ILE A 365 16.74 -5.46 -28.67
N ALA A 366 16.01 -6.43 -29.23
CA ALA A 366 14.88 -7.04 -28.53
C ALA A 366 15.30 -7.70 -27.20
N LEU A 367 16.40 -8.47 -27.20
CA LEU A 367 16.95 -9.08 -25.99
C LEU A 367 17.40 -8.03 -24.95
N HIS A 368 18.00 -6.94 -25.43
CA HIS A 368 18.43 -5.84 -24.57
C HIS A 368 17.25 -5.09 -23.96
N GLU A 369 16.22 -4.76 -24.74
CA GLU A 369 15.02 -4.09 -24.24
C GLU A 369 14.29 -4.95 -23.19
N GLU A 370 14.18 -6.26 -23.42
CA GLU A 370 13.62 -7.20 -22.43
C GLU A 370 14.42 -7.19 -21.12
N GLN A 371 15.75 -7.22 -21.21
CA GLN A 371 16.62 -7.18 -20.03
C GLN A 371 16.54 -5.84 -19.28
N MET A 372 16.51 -4.73 -20.00
CA MET A 372 16.37 -3.40 -19.40
C MET A 372 15.02 -3.24 -18.69
N GLU A 373 13.93 -3.74 -19.29
CA GLU A 373 12.61 -3.78 -18.62
C GLU A 373 12.61 -4.68 -17.38
N SER A 374 13.30 -5.83 -17.44
CA SER A 374 13.48 -6.71 -16.27
C SER A 374 14.18 -5.98 -15.12
N VAL A 375 15.30 -5.29 -15.40
CA VAL A 375 16.05 -4.49 -14.41
C VAL A 375 15.19 -3.35 -13.86
N TYR A 376 14.53 -2.58 -14.73
CA TYR A 376 13.66 -1.48 -14.31
C TYR A 376 12.50 -1.97 -13.43
N GLY A 377 11.90 -3.11 -13.79
CA GLY A 377 10.82 -3.74 -13.03
C GLY A 377 11.25 -4.18 -11.63
N ARG A 378 12.55 -4.40 -11.37
CA ARG A 378 13.04 -4.69 -10.01
C ARG A 378 12.97 -3.49 -9.08
N VAL A 379 13.19 -2.28 -9.60
CA VAL A 379 13.20 -1.02 -8.82
C VAL A 379 11.91 -0.21 -8.96
N ASN A 380 11.02 -0.62 -9.86
CA ASN A 380 9.71 -0.01 -10.03
C ASN A 380 8.63 -1.07 -10.28
N GLN A 381 7.94 -1.47 -9.22
CA GLN A 381 6.84 -2.44 -9.31
C GLN A 381 5.51 -1.81 -9.74
N GLY A 382 5.43 -0.50 -9.93
CA GLY A 382 4.22 0.20 -10.37
C GLY A 382 3.10 0.30 -9.33
N GLY A 383 3.38 -0.01 -8.05
CA GLY A 383 2.43 0.10 -6.94
C GLY A 383 2.47 -1.10 -6.00
N ALA A 384 1.53 -1.13 -5.05
CA ALA A 384 1.32 -2.24 -4.14
C ALA A 384 0.48 -3.34 -4.81
N ASP A 385 0.90 -4.59 -4.66
CA ASP A 385 0.13 -5.76 -5.09
C ASP A 385 -0.85 -6.17 -4.00
N ILE A 386 -2.13 -6.28 -4.34
CA ILE A 386 -3.18 -6.70 -3.43
C ILE A 386 -3.78 -8.00 -3.93
N ILE A 387 -3.88 -8.98 -3.03
CA ILE A 387 -4.35 -10.32 -3.33
C ILE A 387 -5.38 -10.71 -2.28
N LEU A 388 -6.53 -11.18 -2.75
CA LEU A 388 -7.55 -11.78 -1.91
C LEU A 388 -7.71 -13.25 -2.31
N TYR A 389 -7.45 -14.16 -1.37
CA TYR A 389 -7.74 -15.57 -1.52
C TYR A 389 -9.04 -15.92 -0.80
N LEU A 390 -9.84 -16.80 -1.40
CA LEU A 390 -11.14 -17.23 -0.88
C LEU A 390 -11.26 -18.76 -1.00
N TRP A 391 -11.78 -19.42 0.03
CA TRP A 391 -12.07 -20.85 0.03
C TRP A 391 -13.19 -21.21 1.00
N GLN A 392 -13.69 -22.45 0.94
CA GLN A 392 -14.78 -22.95 1.80
C GLN A 392 -14.26 -23.78 2.97
#